data_AF-A0A3M8GMV9-F1
#
_entry.id   AF-A0A3M8GMV9-F1
#
_cell.length_a   1.000
_cell.length_b   1.000
_cell.length_c   1.000
_cell.angle_alpha   90.00
_cell.angle_beta   90.00
_cell.angle_gamma   90.00
#
_symmetry.space_group_name_H-M   'P 1'
#
loop_
_entity.id
_entity.type
_entity.pdbx_description
1 polymer ?
#
loop_
_entity_poly.entity_id
_entity_poly.type
_entity_poly.pdbx_seq_one_letter_code
_entity_poly.pdbx_strand_id
1 'polypeptide(L)'
;MKKLIALALVILVASSCDPIAEYDAYIENATPTNLSIAFFSSDIELNRSLNITSGQTVFFQEGSDIGSTFIQPSLVQYDSIVVRNEENQIIRVYKENDPGKNIYNVDAYWAGRETSKWVYEYEYQIESIDLD
;
A
#
# COMPACT_ATOMS: atom_id res chain seq x y z
N MET A 1 13.38 -50.55 -0.91
CA MET A 1 12.01 -50.00 -0.78
C MET A 1 11.85 -49.08 0.44
N LYS A 2 12.13 -49.52 1.69
CA LYS A 2 12.01 -48.66 2.89
C LYS A 2 12.81 -47.34 2.83
N LYS A 3 14.04 -47.36 2.28
CA LYS A 3 14.89 -46.18 2.11
C LYS A 3 14.38 -45.19 1.02
N LEU A 4 13.63 -45.68 0.03
CA LEU A 4 13.04 -44.83 -1.03
C LEU A 4 11.76 -44.14 -0.54
N ILE A 5 10.96 -44.81 0.30
CA ILE A 5 9.78 -44.22 0.93
C ILE A 5 10.18 -43.11 1.90
N ALA A 6 11.24 -43.32 2.70
CA ALA A 6 11.77 -42.30 3.59
C ALA A 6 12.27 -41.06 2.82
N LEU A 7 12.94 -41.26 1.68
CA LEU A 7 13.40 -40.15 0.83
C LEU A 7 12.23 -39.39 0.19
N ALA A 8 11.20 -40.10 -0.27
CA ALA A 8 9.99 -39.49 -0.82
C ALA A 8 9.21 -38.69 0.24
N LEU A 9 9.16 -39.18 1.49
CA LEU A 9 8.52 -38.48 2.59
C LEU A 9 9.23 -37.15 2.88
N VAL A 10 10.56 -37.15 2.93
CA VAL A 10 11.37 -35.94 3.16
C VAL A 10 11.19 -34.91 2.04
N ILE A 11 11.10 -35.34 0.78
CA ILE A 11 10.85 -34.44 -0.37
C ILE A 11 9.46 -33.80 -0.27
N LEU A 12 8.43 -34.56 0.12
CA LEU A 12 7.06 -34.06 0.25
C LEU A 12 6.91 -33.01 1.37
N VAL A 13 7.63 -33.17 2.50
CA VAL A 13 7.59 -32.18 3.59
C VAL A 13 8.39 -30.92 3.24
N ALA A 14 9.43 -31.04 2.41
CA ALA A 14 10.23 -29.89 1.98
C ALA A 14 9.53 -29.01 0.92
N SER A 15 8.49 -29.52 0.26
CA SER A 15 7.72 -28.81 -0.78
C SER A 15 6.41 -28.19 -0.29
N SER A 16 6.09 -28.24 1.00
CA SER A 16 4.78 -27.82 1.53
C SER A 16 4.73 -26.40 2.09
N CYS A 17 5.70 -25.54 1.77
CA CYS A 17 5.56 -24.11 2.08
C CYS A 17 4.72 -23.47 0.98
N ASP A 18 3.52 -23.04 1.33
CA ASP A 18 2.73 -22.15 0.48
C ASP A 18 3.53 -20.86 0.27
N PRO A 19 3.55 -20.29 -0.96
CA PRO A 19 4.23 -19.04 -1.20
C PRO A 19 3.61 -17.93 -0.35
N ILE A 20 4.41 -16.96 0.05
CA ILE A 20 3.94 -15.78 0.76
C ILE A 20 4.36 -14.58 -0.09
N ALA A 21 3.39 -13.75 -0.43
CA ALA A 21 3.63 -12.46 -1.05
C ALA A 21 3.54 -11.36 0.00
N GLU A 22 4.44 -10.38 -0.06
CA GLU A 22 4.53 -9.25 0.87
C GLU A 22 4.56 -7.95 0.07
N TYR A 23 4.04 -6.87 0.66
CA TYR A 23 4.25 -5.53 0.12
C TYR A 23 4.51 -4.48 1.18
N ASP A 24 5.24 -3.45 0.77
CA ASP A 24 5.35 -2.15 1.43
C ASP A 24 4.76 -1.05 0.53
N ALA A 25 4.03 -0.11 1.12
CA ALA A 25 3.39 0.99 0.44
C ALA A 25 3.84 2.32 1.02
N TYR A 26 4.12 3.27 0.15
CA TYR A 26 4.68 4.57 0.47
C TYR A 26 3.87 5.69 -0.18
N ILE A 27 3.86 6.85 0.48
CA ILE A 27 3.26 8.07 -0.04
C ILE A 27 4.32 9.16 -0.09
N GLU A 28 4.51 9.75 -1.26
CA GLU A 28 5.39 10.91 -1.47
C GLU A 28 4.56 12.19 -1.53
N ASN A 29 5.02 13.23 -0.82
CA ASN A 29 4.56 14.59 -0.99
C ASN A 29 5.50 15.34 -1.95
N ALA A 30 5.20 15.33 -3.26
CA ALA A 30 5.94 16.07 -4.28
C ALA A 30 5.46 17.52 -4.46
N THR A 31 4.74 18.06 -3.46
CA THR A 31 4.25 19.44 -3.45
C THR A 31 5.20 20.35 -2.68
N PRO A 32 5.17 21.69 -2.89
CA PRO A 32 6.05 22.62 -2.18
C PRO A 32 5.63 22.90 -0.73
N THR A 33 4.54 22.31 -0.24
CA THR A 33 3.96 22.57 1.09
C THR A 33 3.91 21.28 1.91
N ASN A 34 4.00 21.38 3.24
CA ASN A 34 3.77 20.20 4.07
C ASN A 34 2.28 19.81 4.05
N LEU A 35 2.02 18.51 4.08
CA LEU A 35 0.68 17.95 4.02
C LEU A 35 0.36 17.17 5.29
N SER A 36 -0.90 17.28 5.73
CA SER A 36 -1.50 16.38 6.72
C SER A 36 -2.58 15.55 6.05
N ILE A 37 -2.41 14.23 6.03
CA ILE A 37 -3.30 13.28 5.38
C ILE A 37 -4.02 12.46 6.43
N ALA A 38 -5.35 12.51 6.46
CA ALA A 38 -6.17 11.73 7.36
C ALA A 38 -6.96 10.67 6.58
N PHE A 39 -6.82 9.42 7.00
CA PHE A 39 -7.51 8.26 6.43
C PHE A 39 -8.66 7.91 7.37
N PHE A 40 -9.90 8.00 6.88
CA PHE A 40 -11.10 7.73 7.64
C PHE A 40 -11.71 6.40 7.22
N SER A 41 -12.12 5.61 8.20
CA SER A 41 -12.80 4.34 8.06
C SER A 41 -13.98 4.26 9.03
N SER A 42 -15.00 3.50 8.64
CA SER A 42 -16.11 3.10 9.49
C SER A 42 -15.64 2.26 10.68
N ASP A 43 -14.53 1.54 10.52
CA ASP A 43 -13.80 0.94 11.63
C ASP A 43 -12.78 1.95 12.18
N ILE A 44 -13.10 2.52 13.34
CA ILE A 44 -12.33 3.61 13.94
C ILE A 44 -10.88 3.18 14.25
N GLU A 45 -10.63 1.89 14.52
CA GLU A 45 -9.30 1.36 14.80
C GLU A 45 -8.37 1.41 13.58
N LEU A 46 -8.96 1.49 12.38
CA LEU A 46 -8.21 1.63 11.13
C LEU A 46 -7.88 3.09 10.82
N ASN A 47 -8.51 4.09 11.47
CA ASN A 47 -8.24 5.49 11.20
C ASN A 47 -6.75 5.82 11.40
N ARG A 48 -6.15 6.49 10.41
CA ARG A 48 -4.74 6.88 10.46
C ARG A 48 -4.55 8.34 10.07
N SER A 49 -3.42 8.91 10.46
CA SER A 49 -3.00 10.22 10.00
C SER A 49 -1.51 10.24 9.75
N LEU A 50 -1.11 10.87 8.66
CA LEU A 50 0.28 11.07 8.25
C LEU A 50 0.54 12.56 8.13
N ASN A 51 1.66 13.02 8.67
CA ASN A 51 2.19 14.34 8.37
C ASN A 51 3.43 14.14 7.50
N ILE A 52 3.42 14.73 6.31
CA ILE A 52 4.43 14.50 5.28
C ILE A 52 5.00 15.85 4.88
N THR A 53 6.29 16.07 5.14
CA THR A 53 6.93 17.32 4.73
C THR A 53 7.09 17.38 3.21
N SER A 54 7.27 18.57 2.65
CA SER A 54 7.55 18.74 1.22
C SER A 54 8.78 17.91 0.80
N GLY A 55 8.64 17.15 -0.29
CA GLY A 55 9.67 16.26 -0.84
C GLY A 55 9.92 14.98 -0.04
N GLN A 56 9.10 14.68 0.98
CA GLN A 56 9.25 13.50 1.80
C GLN A 56 8.39 12.34 1.27
N THR A 57 8.97 11.15 1.28
CA THR A 57 8.26 9.88 1.16
C THR A 57 8.12 9.27 2.55
N VAL A 58 6.92 8.84 2.92
CA VAL A 58 6.64 8.15 4.18
C VAL A 58 6.09 6.76 3.93
N PHE A 59 6.44 5.83 4.81
CA PHE A 59 5.79 4.53 4.87
C PHE A 59 4.33 4.71 5.29
N PHE A 60 3.43 4.04 4.56
CA PHE A 60 1.99 4.12 4.74
C PHE A 60 1.42 2.80 5.28
N GLN A 61 1.71 1.69 4.61
CA GLN A 61 1.10 0.39 4.90
C GLN A 61 2.01 -0.75 4.46
N GLU A 62 1.92 -1.88 5.16
CA GLU A 62 2.46 -3.18 4.72
C GLU A 62 1.32 -4.19 4.65
N GLY A 63 1.57 -5.31 3.97
CA GLY A 63 0.67 -6.45 4.00
C GLY A 63 1.32 -7.74 3.50
N SER A 64 0.68 -8.87 3.79
CA SER A 64 1.11 -10.18 3.31
C SER A 64 -0.08 -11.07 2.99
N ASP A 65 0.11 -12.00 2.06
CA ASP A 65 -0.89 -13.01 1.69
C ASP A 65 -0.25 -14.38 1.48
N ILE A 66 -0.78 -15.39 2.16
CA ILE A 66 -0.31 -16.77 2.12
C ILE A 66 -1.04 -17.53 1.02
N GLY A 67 -0.29 -18.28 0.22
CA GLY A 67 -0.81 -18.97 -0.96
C GLY A 67 -0.83 -18.09 -2.21
N SER A 68 -0.41 -16.83 -2.09
CA SER A 68 -0.23 -15.93 -3.22
C SER A 68 1.24 -15.73 -3.58
N THR A 69 1.47 -15.36 -4.83
CA THR A 69 2.78 -14.95 -5.35
C THR A 69 2.80 -13.48 -5.76
N PHE A 70 1.68 -12.77 -5.55
CA PHE A 70 1.48 -11.36 -5.88
C PHE A 70 0.51 -10.72 -4.90
N ILE A 71 0.79 -9.48 -4.48
CA ILE A 71 -0.10 -8.72 -3.61
C ILE A 71 0.06 -7.22 -3.88
N GLN A 72 -1.04 -6.49 -3.75
CA GLN A 72 -1.12 -5.03 -3.89
C GLN A 72 -1.72 -4.40 -2.62
N PRO A 73 -1.45 -3.11 -2.36
CA PRO A 73 -2.13 -2.35 -1.33
C PRO A 73 -3.64 -2.34 -1.55
N SER A 74 -4.41 -2.36 -0.47
CA SER A 74 -5.87 -2.28 -0.53
C SER A 74 -6.39 -1.17 0.36
N LEU A 75 -7.00 -0.17 -0.27
CA LEU A 75 -7.54 1.02 0.39
C LEU A 75 -9.06 0.95 0.62
N VAL A 76 -9.69 -0.17 0.26
CA VAL A 76 -11.15 -0.37 0.39
C VAL A 76 -11.66 -0.33 1.84
N GLN A 77 -10.74 -0.35 2.81
CA GLN A 77 -11.05 -0.20 4.23
C GLN A 77 -11.21 1.26 4.68
N TYR A 78 -10.82 2.23 3.84
CA TYR A 78 -10.97 3.65 4.12
C TYR A 78 -12.14 4.23 3.32
N ASP A 79 -13.09 4.86 3.99
CA ASP A 79 -14.24 5.53 3.36
C ASP A 79 -13.83 6.83 2.64
N SER A 80 -12.83 7.54 3.18
CA SER A 80 -12.29 8.75 2.57
C SER A 80 -10.90 9.09 3.06
N ILE A 81 -10.16 9.82 2.22
CA ILE A 81 -8.82 10.31 2.54
C ILE A 81 -8.80 11.82 2.37
N VAL A 82 -8.50 12.55 3.43
CA VAL A 82 -8.55 14.01 3.47
C VAL A 82 -7.14 14.56 3.57
N VAL A 83 -6.76 15.41 2.61
CA VAL A 83 -5.49 16.12 2.59
C VAL A 83 -5.71 17.57 3.04
N ARG A 84 -4.86 18.02 3.96
CA ARG A 84 -4.82 19.38 4.47
C ARG A 84 -3.45 20.00 4.30
N ASN A 85 -3.42 21.32 4.15
CA ASN A 85 -2.17 22.11 4.20
C ASN A 85 -1.77 22.45 5.65
N GLU A 86 -0.69 23.21 5.80
CA GLU A 86 -0.18 23.67 7.11
C GLU A 86 -1.15 24.58 7.88
N GLU A 87 -2.04 25.27 7.18
CA GLU A 87 -3.10 26.10 7.76
C GLU A 87 -4.32 25.27 8.20
N ASN A 88 -4.23 23.94 8.10
CA ASN A 88 -5.30 22.99 8.40
C ASN A 88 -6.54 23.15 7.48
N GLN A 89 -6.37 23.79 6.32
CA GLN A 89 -7.42 23.90 5.31
C GLN A 89 -7.49 22.59 4.53
N ILE A 90 -8.71 22.11 4.27
CA ILE A 90 -8.93 20.95 3.40
C ILE A 90 -8.70 21.40 1.97
N ILE A 91 -7.70 20.80 1.32
CA ILE A 91 -7.33 21.10 -0.06
C ILE A 91 -7.73 19.98 -1.01
N ARG A 92 -7.78 18.73 -0.53
CA ARG A 92 -8.27 17.59 -1.32
C ARG A 92 -9.00 16.58 -0.44
N VAL A 93 -10.05 15.98 -1.01
CA VAL A 93 -10.70 14.80 -0.46
C VAL A 93 -10.72 13.75 -1.56
N TYR A 94 -10.17 12.57 -1.28
CA TYR A 94 -10.28 11.41 -2.15
C TYR A 94 -11.39 10.49 -1.64
N LYS A 95 -12.24 10.07 -2.56
CA LYS A 95 -13.17 8.94 -2.43
C LYS A 95 -12.94 7.97 -3.56
N GLU A 96 -13.26 6.71 -3.35
CA GLU A 96 -13.02 5.62 -4.32
C GLU A 96 -13.54 5.92 -5.74
N ASN A 97 -14.72 6.54 -5.84
CA ASN A 97 -15.36 6.82 -7.13
C ASN A 97 -15.06 8.21 -7.71
N ASP A 98 -14.14 8.97 -7.12
CA ASP A 98 -13.77 10.28 -7.66
C ASP A 98 -13.00 10.13 -8.98
N PRO A 99 -13.31 10.95 -10.01
CA PRO A 99 -12.64 10.88 -11.30
C PRO A 99 -11.20 11.43 -11.22
N GLY A 100 -10.36 11.03 -12.19
CA GLY A 100 -8.98 11.51 -12.32
C GLY A 100 -7.97 10.70 -11.50
N LYS A 101 -6.82 11.32 -11.20
CA LYS A 101 -5.79 10.73 -10.34
C LYS A 101 -6.35 10.54 -8.94
N ASN A 102 -6.27 9.31 -8.45
CA ASN A 102 -6.95 8.93 -7.22
C ASN A 102 -6.16 7.85 -6.49
N ILE A 103 -5.91 8.08 -5.20
CA ILE A 103 -5.13 7.17 -4.35
C ILE A 103 -5.77 5.77 -4.26
N TYR A 104 -7.10 5.66 -4.40
CA TYR A 104 -7.80 4.36 -4.42
C TYR A 104 -7.51 3.51 -5.67
N ASN A 105 -7.08 4.12 -6.77
CA ASN A 105 -6.85 3.43 -8.05
C ASN A 105 -5.41 2.90 -8.12
N VAL A 106 -5.14 1.84 -7.36
CA VAL A 106 -3.81 1.23 -7.19
C VAL A 106 -3.17 0.85 -8.52
N ASP A 107 -3.92 0.19 -9.42
CA ASP A 107 -3.40 -0.26 -10.72
C ASP A 107 -3.01 0.89 -11.67
N ALA A 108 -3.54 2.09 -11.47
CA ALA A 108 -3.40 3.20 -12.40
C ALA A 108 -2.37 4.24 -11.94
N TYR A 109 -2.31 4.53 -10.65
CA TYR A 109 -1.57 5.68 -10.12
C TYR A 109 -0.53 5.36 -9.06
N TRP A 110 -0.36 4.08 -8.69
CA TRP A 110 0.74 3.65 -7.85
C TRP A 110 1.86 3.08 -8.72
N ALA A 111 3.09 3.50 -8.46
CA ALA A 111 4.27 2.92 -9.06
C ALA A 111 4.66 1.66 -8.27
N GLY A 112 4.41 0.48 -8.85
CA GLY A 112 4.76 -0.81 -8.25
C GLY A 112 6.09 -1.37 -8.79
N ARG A 113 6.90 -1.96 -7.91
CA ARG A 113 8.10 -2.72 -8.30
C ARG A 113 8.27 -3.97 -7.44
N GLU A 114 8.76 -5.05 -8.04
CA GLU A 114 9.20 -6.24 -7.30
C GLU A 114 10.64 -6.02 -6.83
N THR A 115 10.88 -6.03 -5.51
CA THR A 115 12.21 -5.81 -4.91
C THR A 115 12.93 -7.12 -4.64
N SER A 116 12.19 -8.17 -4.36
CA SER A 116 12.67 -9.54 -4.31
C SER A 116 11.53 -10.48 -4.65
N LYS A 117 11.82 -11.78 -4.76
CA LYS A 117 10.81 -12.76 -5.14
C LYS A 117 9.59 -12.68 -4.21
N TRP A 118 8.45 -12.28 -4.78
CA TRP A 118 7.16 -12.09 -4.09
C TRP A 118 7.12 -10.94 -3.07
N VAL A 119 8.11 -10.04 -3.08
CA VAL A 119 8.13 -8.83 -2.24
C VAL A 119 8.02 -7.61 -3.13
N TYR A 120 7.03 -6.77 -2.86
CA TYR A 120 6.67 -5.64 -3.71
C TYR A 120 6.74 -4.32 -2.94
N GLU A 121 7.16 -3.26 -3.64
CA GLU A 121 7.05 -1.90 -3.13
C GLU A 121 6.13 -1.09 -4.04
N TYR A 122 5.27 -0.29 -3.42
CA TYR A 122 4.32 0.58 -4.10
C TYR A 122 4.47 2.02 -3.62
N GLU A 123 4.49 2.97 -4.55
CA GLU A 123 4.59 4.39 -4.23
C GLU A 123 3.46 5.19 -4.88
N TYR A 124 2.77 6.02 -4.09
CA TYR A 124 1.82 7.01 -4.57
C TYR A 124 2.38 8.41 -4.37
N GLN A 125 2.51 9.15 -5.45
CA GLN A 125 3.03 10.51 -5.44
C GLN A 125 1.88 11.52 -5.49
N ILE A 126 1.83 12.44 -4.52
CA ILE A 126 0.93 13.60 -4.53
C ILE A 126 1.68 14.79 -5.12
N GLU A 127 1.19 15.29 -6.24
CA GLU A 127 1.72 16.45 -6.95
C GLU A 127 0.79 17.65 -6.78
N SER A 128 1.29 18.87 -7.03
CA SER A 128 0.47 20.08 -6.86
C SER A 128 -0.79 20.07 -7.72
N ILE A 129 -0.73 19.50 -8.93
CA ILE A 129 -1.87 19.38 -9.84
C ILE A 129 -2.99 18.48 -9.30
N ASP A 130 -2.68 17.61 -8.33
CA ASP A 130 -3.65 16.71 -7.71
C ASP A 130 -4.48 17.40 -6.61
N LEU A 131 -4.03 18.58 -6.18
CA LEU A 131 -4.62 19.36 -5.10
C LEU A 131 -5.54 20.49 -5.58
N ASP A 132 -5.61 20.72 -6.90
CA ASP A 132 -6.43 21.76 -7.54
C ASP A 132 -7.85 21.26 -7.93
#